data_AF-A0A3S0UCZ4-F1
#
_entry.id   AF-A0A3S0UCZ4-F1
#
_cell.length_a   1.000
_cell.length_b   1.000
_cell.length_c   1.000
_cell.angle_alpha   90.00
_cell.angle_beta   90.00
_cell.angle_gamma   90.00
#
_symmetry.space_group_name_H-M   'P 1'
#
loop_
_entity.id
_entity.type
_entity.pdbx_description
1 polymer ?
#
loop_
_entity_poly.entity_id
_entity_poly.type
_entity_poly.pdbx_seq_one_letter_code
_entity_poly.pdbx_strand_id
1 'polypeptide(L)'
;MAAIDAQVSTGLSGLDRVFRGVMAGDNIVWQVDSVDDYRPLVEPFCRYAREKARKLVYFHFARHAALVAEGPGVDVRVLDPGEGFEPFLTAIHNTIERTGRGAYYVFDCLSDLAADWYSDQMLGNFFMLTCPYLYDLETVAYFALLRGHHSFHATAPILETTQLFNDVYRHRNEWYVRPLKVQQRYSPTMHMLHVWCGDDFMPVADSITIAEILTLTPWSGLKTNDPRLDIWNRTFLEVEEVLEAQRDQMHCADLARDLLQHTLRMTVSRDERVIRLAERYLTLGDILDIKRRMIGTGLIGGKAVGVLLARAILKQTDSRWRELLEIHDSFFIGSDVFYTYLVRNGCWWVREKQKNPATFLDGAETARRRILRGDFPDYILQQFSDMLDYFGQSPIIVRSSSLLEDNFGNAFAGKYDSVFCVNQGPREKRLEDLISAVRTIYASTMSERALQYRARRGILDRDEQMGVLVQRVSGVRQGNLFYPHMAGVGLSFNPYVWSEQIDPAMGMVRLVMGLGTRAVDRSDDDYTRVVSLSDPERRPESNFDSVRQYAQKRIDVLDLEDNQLTTRQFSEVVRHSPELPLALLATVDDELEQRARERGMKDVFPWVLTFEYLLRGTSFV
;
A
#
# COMPACT_ATOMS: atom_id res chain seq x y z
N MET A 1 -0.64 -22.99 -38.28
CA MET A 1 -1.17 -21.63 -38.48
C MET A 1 -2.67 -21.76 -38.72
N ALA A 2 -3.46 -21.69 -37.65
CA ALA A 2 -4.91 -21.72 -37.70
C ALA A 2 -5.43 -20.46 -36.99
N ALA A 3 -6.45 -19.84 -37.57
CA ALA A 3 -6.94 -18.49 -37.34
C ALA A 3 -7.03 -18.06 -35.86
N ILE A 4 -6.16 -17.13 -35.46
CA ILE A 4 -6.30 -16.30 -34.27
C ILE A 4 -6.90 -14.98 -34.75
N ASP A 5 -8.24 -14.84 -34.72
CA ASP A 5 -8.89 -13.52 -34.66
C ASP A 5 -10.38 -13.61 -34.31
N ALA A 6 -10.71 -14.37 -33.27
CA ALA A 6 -11.96 -14.17 -32.56
C ALA A 6 -11.71 -13.13 -31.46
N GLN A 7 -12.00 -11.86 -31.74
CA GLN A 7 -11.87 -10.80 -30.73
C GLN A 7 -12.80 -11.10 -29.55
N VAL A 8 -12.22 -11.45 -28.40
CA VAL A 8 -12.90 -11.68 -27.13
C VAL A 8 -12.85 -10.39 -26.30
N SER A 9 -13.91 -10.06 -25.58
CA SER A 9 -14.02 -8.77 -24.88
C SER A 9 -14.93 -8.85 -23.66
N THR A 10 -14.68 -7.99 -22.68
CA THR A 10 -15.60 -7.69 -21.58
C THR A 10 -16.83 -6.89 -22.02
N GLY A 11 -16.86 -6.38 -23.26
CA GLY A 11 -17.81 -5.36 -23.71
C GLY A 11 -17.42 -3.94 -23.28
N LEU A 12 -16.37 -3.78 -22.46
CA LEU A 12 -15.82 -2.51 -22.01
C LEU A 12 -14.41 -2.34 -22.57
N SER A 13 -14.27 -1.55 -23.63
CA SER A 13 -12.98 -1.45 -24.34
C SER A 13 -11.85 -0.90 -23.45
N GLY A 14 -12.14 0.01 -22.54
CA GLY A 14 -11.17 0.53 -21.56
C GLY A 14 -10.69 -0.55 -20.60
N LEU A 15 -11.60 -1.40 -20.13
CA LEU A 15 -11.27 -2.51 -19.23
C LEU A 15 -10.43 -3.58 -19.94
N ASP A 16 -10.75 -3.89 -21.20
CA ASP A 16 -9.94 -4.78 -22.02
C ASP A 16 -8.50 -4.24 -22.17
N ARG A 17 -8.32 -2.92 -22.32
CA ARG A 17 -6.98 -2.29 -22.37
C ARG A 17 -6.21 -2.48 -21.06
N VAL A 18 -6.88 -2.33 -19.92
CA VAL A 18 -6.28 -2.57 -18.58
C VAL A 18 -5.78 -4.02 -18.48
N PHE A 19 -6.61 -4.99 -18.89
CA PHE A 19 -6.23 -6.40 -18.89
C PHE A 19 -5.20 -6.78 -19.96
N ARG A 20 -4.90 -5.90 -20.92
CA ARG A 20 -4.11 -6.21 -22.14
C ARG A 20 -4.80 -7.27 -23.02
N GLY A 21 -6.12 -7.20 -23.08
CA GLY A 21 -7.01 -8.05 -23.85
C GLY A 21 -7.52 -9.27 -23.08
N VAL A 22 -8.80 -9.59 -23.27
CA VAL A 22 -9.40 -10.85 -22.79
C VAL A 22 -9.04 -11.97 -23.76
N MET A 23 -8.71 -13.15 -23.23
CA MET A 23 -8.37 -14.35 -23.99
C MET A 23 -9.52 -15.34 -23.91
N ALA A 24 -9.64 -16.15 -24.95
CA ALA A 24 -10.52 -17.31 -24.91
C ALA A 24 -10.05 -18.28 -23.81
N GLY A 25 -10.96 -18.70 -22.96
CA GLY A 25 -10.69 -19.48 -21.74
C GLY A 25 -10.66 -18.64 -20.45
N ASP A 26 -10.64 -17.31 -20.52
CA ASP A 26 -10.58 -16.47 -19.32
C ASP A 26 -11.82 -16.65 -18.42
N ASN A 27 -11.59 -17.17 -17.22
CA ASN A 27 -12.52 -17.04 -16.10
C ASN A 27 -12.22 -15.72 -15.39
N ILE A 28 -13.21 -14.83 -15.32
CA ILE A 28 -13.11 -13.49 -14.73
C ILE A 28 -13.90 -13.45 -13.43
N VAL A 29 -13.20 -13.30 -12.31
CA VAL A 29 -13.78 -13.21 -10.98
C VAL A 29 -13.80 -11.75 -10.53
N TRP A 30 -14.97 -11.31 -10.08
CA TRP A 30 -15.24 -9.98 -9.56
C TRP A 30 -15.54 -10.06 -8.07
N GLN A 31 -14.61 -9.58 -7.26
CA GLN A 31 -14.81 -9.39 -5.83
C GLN A 31 -15.48 -8.03 -5.58
N VAL A 32 -16.67 -8.05 -5.01
CA VAL A 32 -17.57 -6.90 -4.85
C VAL A 32 -18.04 -6.78 -3.40
N ASP A 33 -18.43 -5.58 -2.96
CA ASP A 33 -19.03 -5.40 -1.63
C ASP A 33 -20.53 -5.77 -1.64
N SER A 34 -21.20 -5.61 -2.79
CA SER A 34 -22.59 -6.04 -3.00
C SER A 34 -22.82 -6.53 -4.43
N VAL A 35 -23.89 -7.30 -4.64
CA VAL A 35 -24.27 -7.79 -5.99
C VAL A 35 -24.66 -6.64 -6.93
N ASP A 36 -25.15 -5.52 -6.38
CA ASP A 36 -25.42 -4.32 -7.17
C ASP A 36 -24.12 -3.73 -7.76
N ASP A 37 -22.98 -3.96 -7.10
CA ASP A 37 -21.65 -3.60 -7.59
C ASP A 37 -21.12 -4.56 -8.69
N TYR A 38 -21.85 -5.62 -9.02
CA TYR A 38 -21.50 -6.55 -10.11
C TYR A 38 -22.31 -6.30 -11.38
N ARG A 39 -23.58 -5.89 -11.22
CA ARG A 39 -24.53 -5.72 -12.33
C ARG A 39 -24.02 -4.82 -13.47
N PRO A 40 -23.36 -3.67 -13.24
CA PRO A 40 -22.87 -2.81 -14.33
C PRO A 40 -21.75 -3.43 -15.17
N LEU A 41 -21.05 -4.44 -14.67
CA LEU A 41 -20.03 -5.18 -15.42
C LEU A 41 -20.65 -6.29 -16.28
N VAL A 42 -21.76 -6.88 -15.82
CA VAL A 42 -22.47 -7.95 -16.53
C VAL A 42 -23.17 -7.43 -17.78
N GLU A 43 -23.80 -6.25 -17.72
CA GLU A 43 -24.62 -5.75 -18.82
C GLU A 43 -23.82 -5.52 -20.13
N PRO A 44 -22.66 -4.84 -20.13
CA PRO A 44 -21.82 -4.69 -21.32
C PRO A 44 -21.32 -6.03 -21.86
N PHE A 45 -20.96 -6.97 -20.97
CA PHE A 45 -20.51 -8.30 -21.33
C PHE A 45 -21.60 -9.09 -22.09
N CYS A 46 -22.82 -9.09 -21.57
CA CYS A 46 -23.97 -9.70 -22.24
C CYS A 46 -24.35 -8.99 -23.55
N ARG A 47 -24.20 -7.66 -23.62
CA ARG A 47 -24.44 -6.89 -24.84
C ARG A 47 -23.46 -7.28 -25.93
N TYR A 48 -22.15 -7.32 -25.61
CA TYR A 48 -21.10 -7.73 -26.55
C TYR A 48 -21.33 -9.15 -27.09
N ALA A 49 -21.66 -10.10 -26.21
CA ALA A 49 -21.96 -11.47 -26.60
C ALA A 49 -23.08 -11.53 -27.64
N ARG A 50 -24.19 -10.80 -27.41
CA ARG A 50 -25.33 -10.74 -28.34
C ARG A 50 -24.97 -10.07 -29.67
N GLU A 51 -24.28 -8.95 -29.64
CA GLU A 51 -23.85 -8.22 -30.86
C GLU A 51 -22.90 -9.05 -31.73
N LYS A 52 -22.04 -9.87 -31.12
CA LYS A 52 -21.14 -10.79 -31.82
C LYS A 52 -21.75 -12.17 -32.10
N ALA A 53 -23.06 -12.33 -31.88
CA ALA A 53 -23.79 -13.59 -32.06
C ALA A 53 -23.14 -14.79 -31.35
N ARG A 54 -22.53 -14.55 -30.18
CA ARG A 54 -21.98 -15.59 -29.31
C ARG A 54 -23.11 -16.20 -28.49
N LYS A 55 -22.99 -17.50 -28.18
CA LYS A 55 -23.91 -18.17 -27.26
C LYS A 55 -23.70 -17.57 -25.86
N LEU A 56 -24.75 -17.00 -25.28
CA LEU A 56 -24.74 -16.45 -23.93
C LEU A 56 -25.57 -17.34 -23.02
N VAL A 57 -24.97 -17.85 -21.95
CA VAL A 57 -25.63 -18.68 -20.94
C VAL A 57 -25.54 -17.97 -19.59
N TYR A 58 -26.66 -17.89 -18.88
CA TYR A 58 -26.71 -17.32 -17.54
C TYR A 58 -27.19 -18.37 -16.55
N PHE A 59 -26.35 -18.70 -15.56
CA PHE A 59 -26.71 -19.59 -14.46
C PHE A 59 -27.23 -18.76 -13.29
N HIS A 60 -28.53 -18.86 -13.03
CA HIS A 60 -29.22 -18.24 -11.92
C HIS A 60 -29.46 -19.27 -10.81
N PHE A 61 -28.86 -19.07 -9.65
CA PHE A 61 -28.98 -19.97 -8.50
C PHE A 61 -28.97 -19.23 -7.15
N ALA A 62 -28.61 -17.94 -7.16
CA ALA A 62 -28.55 -17.10 -5.98
C ALA A 62 -29.90 -16.46 -5.68
N ARG A 63 -30.06 -15.92 -4.47
CA ARG A 63 -31.35 -15.35 -4.01
C ARG A 63 -31.57 -13.91 -4.46
N HIS A 64 -30.54 -13.28 -5.01
CA HIS A 64 -30.63 -11.92 -5.55
C HIS A 64 -31.42 -11.87 -6.86
N ALA A 65 -31.90 -10.68 -7.25
CA ALA A 65 -32.59 -10.51 -8.52
C ALA A 65 -31.69 -10.92 -9.70
N ALA A 66 -32.30 -11.53 -10.72
CA ALA A 66 -31.60 -11.96 -11.94
C ALA A 66 -30.73 -10.82 -12.53
N LEU A 67 -29.49 -11.17 -12.87
CA LEU A 67 -28.51 -10.24 -13.42
C LEU A 67 -28.70 -10.04 -14.92
N VAL A 68 -29.13 -11.09 -15.62
CA VAL A 68 -29.37 -11.09 -17.06
C VAL A 68 -30.85 -11.33 -17.30
N ALA A 69 -31.47 -10.43 -18.08
CA ALA A 69 -32.87 -10.59 -18.48
C ALA A 69 -33.02 -11.70 -19.52
N GLU A 70 -34.12 -12.46 -19.43
CA GLU A 70 -34.50 -13.41 -20.47
C GLU A 70 -34.73 -12.71 -21.81
N GLY A 71 -34.30 -13.34 -22.91
CA GLY A 71 -34.49 -12.78 -24.24
C GLY A 71 -33.82 -13.57 -25.36
N PRO A 72 -33.97 -13.12 -26.61
CA PRO A 72 -33.40 -13.80 -27.76
C PRO A 72 -31.87 -13.91 -27.65
N GLY A 73 -31.33 -15.13 -27.81
CA GLY A 73 -29.89 -15.40 -27.76
C GLY A 73 -29.31 -15.56 -26.35
N VAL A 74 -30.15 -15.59 -25.31
CA VAL A 74 -29.75 -15.86 -23.91
C VAL A 74 -30.38 -17.17 -23.44
N ASP A 75 -29.57 -18.14 -23.01
CA ASP A 75 -30.03 -19.37 -22.35
C ASP A 75 -29.93 -19.19 -20.83
N VAL A 76 -31.05 -18.88 -20.17
CA VAL A 76 -31.12 -18.74 -18.72
C VAL A 76 -31.39 -20.10 -18.08
N ARG A 77 -30.52 -20.49 -17.14
CA ARG A 77 -30.57 -21.76 -16.41
C ARG A 77 -30.77 -21.48 -14.93
N VAL A 78 -31.99 -21.67 -14.47
CA VAL A 78 -32.31 -21.62 -13.04
C VAL A 78 -31.95 -22.95 -12.41
N LEU A 79 -31.08 -22.94 -11.40
CA LEU A 79 -30.59 -24.11 -10.69
C LEU A 79 -30.80 -23.92 -9.19
N ASP A 80 -31.08 -25.01 -8.47
CA ASP A 80 -31.21 -25.00 -7.01
C ASP A 80 -29.98 -25.66 -6.36
N PRO A 81 -29.12 -24.89 -5.66
CA PRO A 81 -27.98 -25.46 -4.93
C PRO A 81 -28.37 -26.48 -3.86
N GLY A 82 -29.63 -26.44 -3.39
CA GLY A 82 -30.20 -27.35 -2.39
C GLY A 82 -30.37 -28.80 -2.87
N GLU A 83 -30.34 -29.06 -4.18
CA GLU A 83 -30.37 -30.43 -4.74
C GLU A 83 -29.09 -31.23 -4.43
N GLY A 84 -28.05 -30.56 -3.93
CA GLY A 84 -26.76 -31.14 -3.59
C GLY A 84 -25.68 -30.82 -4.61
N PHE A 85 -24.43 -30.95 -4.17
CA PHE A 85 -23.26 -30.54 -4.95
C PHE A 85 -23.11 -31.26 -6.30
N GLU A 86 -23.23 -32.60 -6.31
CA GLU A 86 -23.03 -33.39 -7.54
C GLU A 86 -24.12 -33.18 -8.60
N PRO A 87 -25.44 -33.19 -8.26
CA PRO A 87 -26.49 -32.84 -9.23
C PRO A 87 -26.33 -31.44 -9.80
N PHE A 88 -26.03 -30.46 -8.95
CA PHE A 88 -25.81 -29.07 -9.35
C PHE A 88 -24.63 -28.95 -10.33
N LEU A 89 -23.48 -29.54 -9.99
CA LEU A 89 -22.28 -29.53 -10.83
C LEU A 89 -22.55 -30.21 -12.18
N THR A 90 -23.26 -31.34 -12.16
CA THR A 90 -23.60 -32.11 -13.36
C THR A 90 -24.54 -31.32 -14.27
N ALA A 91 -25.52 -30.60 -13.72
CA ALA A 91 -26.41 -29.74 -14.50
C ALA A 91 -25.64 -28.60 -15.20
N ILE A 92 -24.67 -28.00 -14.51
CA ILE A 92 -23.78 -26.97 -15.08
C ILE A 92 -22.91 -27.57 -16.18
N HIS A 93 -22.21 -28.66 -15.91
CA HIS A 93 -21.31 -29.30 -16.87
C HIS A 93 -22.04 -29.78 -18.13
N ASN A 94 -23.21 -30.41 -17.98
CA ASN A 94 -24.05 -30.83 -19.13
C ASN A 94 -24.48 -29.62 -19.98
N THR A 95 -24.77 -28.49 -19.34
CA THR A 95 -25.13 -27.26 -20.06
C THR A 95 -23.92 -26.71 -20.81
N ILE A 96 -22.76 -26.64 -20.16
CA ILE A 96 -21.51 -26.17 -20.78
C ILE A 96 -21.14 -27.06 -21.98
N GLU A 97 -21.20 -28.38 -21.82
CA GLU A 97 -20.89 -29.37 -22.86
C GLU A 97 -21.79 -29.21 -24.10
N ARG A 98 -23.11 -29.12 -23.88
CA ARG A 98 -24.08 -28.93 -24.96
C ARG A 98 -23.89 -27.59 -25.68
N THR A 99 -23.49 -26.55 -24.95
CA THR A 99 -23.28 -25.21 -25.52
C THR A 99 -22.01 -25.19 -26.38
N GLY A 100 -20.95 -25.87 -25.94
CA GLY A 100 -19.70 -26.04 -26.68
C GLY A 100 -18.78 -24.82 -26.61
N ARG A 101 -17.82 -24.77 -27.54
CA ARG A 101 -16.69 -23.84 -27.51
C ARG A 101 -17.06 -22.37 -27.74
N GLY A 102 -16.30 -21.45 -27.12
CA GLY A 102 -16.36 -20.02 -27.41
C GLY A 102 -17.64 -19.30 -26.94
N ALA A 103 -18.37 -19.90 -26.01
CA ALA A 103 -19.56 -19.33 -25.39
C ALA A 103 -19.20 -18.34 -24.26
N TYR A 104 -20.16 -17.50 -23.91
CA TYR A 104 -20.08 -16.50 -22.84
C TYR A 104 -20.97 -16.97 -21.70
N TYR A 105 -20.42 -16.99 -20.49
CA TYR A 105 -21.13 -17.44 -19.30
C TYR A 105 -21.19 -16.34 -18.26
N VAL A 106 -22.36 -16.15 -17.67
CA VAL A 106 -22.54 -15.35 -16.46
C VAL A 106 -23.01 -16.29 -15.37
N PHE A 107 -22.32 -16.28 -14.24
CA PHE A 107 -22.76 -16.94 -13.03
C PHE A 107 -23.23 -15.88 -12.04
N ASP A 108 -24.22 -16.25 -11.24
CA ASP A 108 -24.60 -15.53 -10.04
C ASP A 108 -23.45 -15.41 -9.03
N CYS A 109 -23.69 -14.64 -7.96
CA CYS A 109 -22.72 -14.52 -6.89
C CYS A 109 -22.44 -15.88 -6.24
N LEU A 110 -21.19 -16.33 -6.34
CA LEU A 110 -20.74 -17.61 -5.80
C LEU A 110 -20.83 -17.67 -4.27
N SER A 111 -20.89 -16.52 -3.60
CA SER A 111 -21.01 -16.45 -2.14
C SER A 111 -22.28 -17.11 -1.61
N ASP A 112 -23.36 -17.10 -2.38
CA ASP A 112 -24.63 -17.74 -1.99
C ASP A 112 -24.49 -19.27 -1.97
N LEU A 113 -23.62 -19.86 -2.80
CA LEU A 113 -23.37 -21.32 -2.80
C LEU A 113 -22.74 -21.79 -1.48
N ALA A 114 -21.83 -21.00 -0.90
CA ALA A 114 -21.23 -21.35 0.39
C ALA A 114 -22.27 -21.36 1.53
N ALA A 115 -23.27 -20.48 1.44
CA ALA A 115 -24.37 -20.43 2.40
C ALA A 115 -25.28 -21.66 2.27
N ASP A 116 -25.59 -22.10 1.05
CA ASP A 116 -26.47 -23.26 0.83
C ASP A 116 -25.76 -24.61 1.08
N TRP A 117 -24.47 -24.71 0.79
CA TRP A 117 -23.67 -25.93 1.06
C TRP A 117 -23.03 -25.95 2.45
N TYR A 118 -23.20 -24.89 3.25
CA TYR A 118 -22.61 -24.71 4.58
C TYR A 118 -21.08 -24.93 4.61
N SER A 119 -20.39 -24.64 3.49
CA SER A 119 -18.96 -24.94 3.33
C SER A 119 -18.28 -24.08 2.26
N ASP A 120 -17.34 -23.24 2.71
CA ASP A 120 -16.39 -22.53 1.84
C ASP A 120 -15.54 -23.48 0.99
N GLN A 121 -15.20 -24.65 1.53
CA GLN A 121 -14.38 -25.63 0.82
C GLN A 121 -15.14 -26.21 -0.39
N MET A 122 -16.45 -26.40 -0.27
CA MET A 122 -17.28 -26.86 -1.40
C MET A 122 -17.40 -25.80 -2.50
N LEU A 123 -17.48 -24.53 -2.12
CA LEU A 123 -17.38 -23.42 -3.07
C LEU A 123 -16.04 -23.43 -3.84
N GLY A 124 -14.92 -23.58 -3.12
CA GLY A 124 -13.60 -23.74 -3.76
C GLY A 124 -13.55 -24.93 -4.73
N ASN A 125 -14.05 -26.09 -4.30
CA ASN A 125 -14.11 -27.30 -5.13
C ASN A 125 -14.97 -27.11 -6.40
N PHE A 126 -16.13 -26.47 -6.27
CA PHE A 126 -16.99 -26.14 -7.42
C PHE A 126 -16.20 -25.33 -8.46
N PHE A 127 -15.51 -24.30 -8.00
CA PHE A 127 -14.74 -23.43 -8.89
C PHE A 127 -13.58 -24.17 -9.58
N MET A 128 -12.85 -25.01 -8.83
CA MET A 128 -11.77 -25.84 -9.36
C MET A 128 -12.24 -26.90 -10.35
N LEU A 129 -13.48 -27.38 -10.26
CA LEU A 129 -14.02 -28.37 -11.20
C LEU A 129 -14.60 -27.71 -12.46
N THR A 130 -15.20 -26.52 -12.31
CA THR A 130 -15.91 -25.84 -13.40
C THR A 130 -14.96 -25.00 -14.28
N CYS A 131 -14.03 -24.26 -13.68
CA CYS A 131 -13.17 -23.32 -14.42
C CYS A 131 -12.22 -23.98 -15.42
N PRO A 132 -11.54 -25.11 -15.11
CA PRO A 132 -10.74 -25.82 -16.11
C PRO A 132 -11.58 -26.28 -17.30
N TYR A 133 -12.82 -26.72 -17.06
CA TYR A 133 -13.72 -27.13 -18.13
C TYR A 133 -14.10 -25.96 -19.05
N LEU A 134 -14.40 -24.80 -18.47
CA LEU A 134 -14.65 -23.55 -19.21
C LEU A 134 -13.41 -23.06 -19.98
N TYR A 135 -12.23 -23.22 -19.39
CA TYR A 135 -10.95 -22.87 -19.99
C TYR A 135 -10.65 -23.73 -21.23
N ASP A 136 -10.78 -25.05 -21.12
CA ASP A 136 -10.54 -26.01 -22.21
C ASP A 136 -11.51 -25.82 -23.40
N LEU A 137 -12.70 -25.29 -23.13
CA LEU A 137 -13.70 -24.95 -24.14
C LEU A 137 -13.52 -23.53 -24.72
N GLU A 138 -12.43 -22.83 -24.39
CA GLU A 138 -12.11 -21.51 -24.94
C GLU A 138 -13.24 -20.49 -24.72
N THR A 139 -13.94 -20.60 -23.57
CA THR A 139 -15.10 -19.77 -23.20
C THR A 139 -14.68 -18.49 -22.47
N VAL A 140 -15.61 -17.57 -22.22
CA VAL A 140 -15.38 -16.49 -21.23
C VAL A 140 -16.46 -16.53 -20.19
N ALA A 141 -16.08 -16.53 -18.93
CA ALA A 141 -17.02 -16.66 -17.83
C ALA A 141 -16.85 -15.54 -16.80
N TYR A 142 -17.97 -14.97 -16.35
CA TYR A 142 -18.01 -14.01 -15.25
C TYR A 142 -18.54 -14.68 -13.98
N PHE A 143 -17.83 -14.44 -12.89
CA PHE A 143 -18.20 -14.88 -11.55
C PHE A 143 -18.13 -13.70 -10.60
N ALA A 144 -19.01 -13.66 -9.60
CA ALA A 144 -18.91 -12.69 -8.50
C ALA A 144 -18.66 -13.37 -7.17
N LEU A 145 -17.95 -12.68 -6.28
CA LEU A 145 -17.66 -13.10 -4.91
C LEU A 145 -17.82 -11.90 -3.96
N LEU A 146 -18.53 -12.05 -2.85
CA LEU A 146 -18.61 -11.02 -1.83
C LEU A 146 -17.30 -10.91 -1.07
N ARG A 147 -16.79 -9.68 -0.95
CA ARG A 147 -15.55 -9.38 -0.23
C ARG A 147 -15.71 -9.67 1.26
N GLY A 148 -14.67 -10.26 1.86
CA GLY A 148 -14.62 -10.52 3.31
C GLY A 148 -15.51 -11.65 3.83
N HIS A 149 -16.37 -12.25 2.99
CA HIS A 149 -17.35 -13.27 3.40
C HIS A 149 -16.79 -14.69 3.47
N HIS A 150 -15.63 -14.94 2.87
CA HIS A 150 -15.06 -16.27 2.74
C HIS A 150 -13.76 -16.45 3.51
N SER A 151 -13.51 -17.68 3.93
CA SER A 151 -12.24 -18.15 4.46
C SER A 151 -11.21 -18.35 3.34
N PHE A 152 -9.94 -18.48 3.76
CA PHE A 152 -8.82 -18.79 2.87
C PHE A 152 -9.05 -20.07 2.05
N HIS A 153 -9.81 -21.04 2.60
CA HIS A 153 -10.12 -22.31 1.95
C HIS A 153 -10.97 -22.17 0.68
N ALA A 154 -11.76 -21.09 0.54
CA ALA A 154 -12.45 -20.78 -0.71
C ALA A 154 -11.62 -19.82 -1.58
N THR A 155 -11.09 -18.75 -0.99
CA THR A 155 -10.47 -17.66 -1.75
C THR A 155 -9.17 -18.08 -2.44
N ALA A 156 -8.33 -18.90 -1.80
CA ALA A 156 -7.06 -19.31 -2.39
C ALA A 156 -7.25 -20.22 -3.62
N PRO A 157 -8.05 -21.31 -3.59
CA PRO A 157 -8.33 -22.10 -4.78
C PRO A 157 -8.93 -21.30 -5.95
N ILE A 158 -9.84 -20.35 -5.65
CA ILE A 158 -10.44 -19.47 -6.66
C ILE A 158 -9.36 -18.60 -7.31
N LEU A 159 -8.54 -17.92 -6.50
CA LEU A 159 -7.46 -17.06 -6.97
C LEU A 159 -6.43 -17.85 -7.78
N GLU A 160 -6.06 -19.05 -7.35
CA GLU A 160 -5.11 -19.92 -8.04
C GLU A 160 -5.64 -20.40 -9.40
N THR A 161 -6.92 -20.75 -9.48
CA THR A 161 -7.54 -21.34 -10.68
C THR A 161 -7.92 -20.29 -11.73
N THR A 162 -8.39 -19.12 -11.31
CA THR A 162 -8.89 -18.09 -12.22
C THR A 162 -7.78 -17.43 -13.05
N GLN A 163 -8.13 -16.94 -14.25
CA GLN A 163 -7.22 -16.20 -15.12
C GLN A 163 -7.17 -14.73 -14.72
N LEU A 164 -8.33 -14.15 -14.37
CA LEU A 164 -8.49 -12.74 -14.01
C LEU A 164 -9.23 -12.63 -12.68
N PHE A 165 -8.58 -12.13 -11.64
CA PHE A 165 -9.21 -11.85 -10.34
C PHE A 165 -9.16 -10.35 -10.07
N ASN A 166 -10.32 -9.73 -9.86
CA ASN A 166 -10.46 -8.28 -9.80
C ASN A 166 -11.28 -7.86 -8.58
N ASP A 167 -10.85 -6.79 -7.94
CA ASP A 167 -11.64 -6.07 -6.95
C ASP A 167 -12.43 -4.94 -7.61
N VAL A 168 -13.66 -4.74 -7.15
CA VAL A 168 -14.48 -3.57 -7.48
C VAL A 168 -14.74 -2.76 -6.22
N TYR A 169 -14.58 -1.45 -6.29
CA TYR A 169 -14.85 -0.53 -5.19
C TYR A 169 -15.80 0.56 -5.65
N ARG A 170 -16.64 1.04 -4.73
CA ARG A 170 -17.49 2.20 -4.94
C ARG A 170 -17.14 3.29 -3.92
N HIS A 171 -16.73 4.45 -4.40
CA HIS A 171 -16.39 5.59 -3.53
C HIS A 171 -16.84 6.90 -4.18
N ARG A 172 -17.50 7.79 -3.41
CA ARG A 172 -18.02 9.09 -3.90
C ARG A 172 -18.82 9.01 -5.21
N ASN A 173 -19.64 7.95 -5.36
CA ASN A 173 -20.42 7.63 -6.57
C ASN A 173 -19.60 7.25 -7.82
N GLU A 174 -18.28 7.10 -7.69
CA GLU A 174 -17.43 6.55 -8.74
C GLU A 174 -17.13 5.08 -8.48
N TRP A 175 -16.80 4.39 -9.56
CA TRP A 175 -16.48 2.98 -9.58
C TRP A 175 -15.01 2.80 -9.87
N TYR A 176 -14.39 1.88 -9.14
CA TYR A 176 -12.99 1.59 -9.31
C TYR A 176 -12.80 0.09 -9.48
N VAL A 177 -11.94 -0.28 -10.43
CA VAL A 177 -11.55 -1.66 -10.66
C VAL A 177 -10.07 -1.82 -10.38
N ARG A 178 -9.72 -2.87 -9.64
CA ARG A 178 -8.35 -3.22 -9.33
C ARG A 178 -8.07 -4.69 -9.69
N PRO A 179 -7.29 -4.94 -10.74
CA PRO A 179 -6.86 -6.29 -11.06
C PRO A 179 -5.83 -6.81 -10.04
N LEU A 180 -6.20 -7.85 -9.28
CA LEU A 180 -5.30 -8.52 -8.34
C LEU A 180 -4.48 -9.63 -9.01
N LYS A 181 -5.09 -10.36 -9.94
CA LYS A 181 -4.42 -11.36 -10.77
C LYS A 181 -4.79 -11.15 -12.22
N VAL A 182 -3.77 -11.12 -13.08
CA VAL A 182 -3.94 -11.13 -14.54
C VAL A 182 -2.95 -12.13 -15.11
N GLN A 183 -3.43 -13.31 -15.51
CA GLN A 183 -2.56 -14.40 -15.94
C GLN A 183 -1.92 -14.10 -17.31
N GLN A 184 -0.61 -14.36 -17.41
CA GLN A 184 0.21 -14.30 -18.63
C GLN A 184 0.28 -12.93 -19.34
N ARG A 185 -0.07 -11.85 -18.64
CA ARG A 185 -0.08 -10.49 -19.19
C ARG A 185 0.58 -9.53 -18.21
N TYR A 186 1.10 -8.43 -18.73
CA TYR A 186 1.73 -7.41 -17.89
C TYR A 186 1.53 -6.01 -18.46
N SER A 187 1.30 -5.04 -17.56
CA SER A 187 1.49 -3.62 -17.82
C SER A 187 1.99 -2.91 -16.55
N PRO A 188 2.67 -1.76 -16.67
CA PRO A 188 3.15 -0.99 -15.51
C PRO A 188 2.05 -0.38 -14.63
N THR A 189 0.79 -0.46 -15.03
CA THR A 189 -0.36 0.06 -14.25
C THR A 189 -1.38 -1.02 -13.93
N MET A 190 -1.19 -2.25 -14.40
CA MET A 190 -2.19 -3.33 -14.37
C MET A 190 -2.76 -3.60 -12.98
N HIS A 191 -1.92 -3.60 -11.96
CA HIS A 191 -2.32 -3.88 -10.57
C HIS A 191 -2.57 -2.61 -9.75
N MET A 192 -2.69 -1.46 -10.41
CA MET A 192 -3.18 -0.23 -9.81
C MET A 192 -4.71 -0.24 -9.71
N LEU A 193 -5.22 0.67 -8.90
CA LEU A 193 -6.63 1.01 -8.90
C LEU A 193 -6.94 1.84 -10.14
N HIS A 194 -8.01 1.52 -10.87
CA HIS A 194 -8.44 2.27 -12.05
C HIS A 194 -9.83 2.84 -11.82
N VAL A 195 -10.00 4.14 -11.99
CA VAL A 195 -11.32 4.79 -11.97
C VAL A 195 -12.03 4.55 -13.30
N TRP A 196 -13.30 4.18 -13.23
CA TRP A 196 -14.16 3.97 -14.39
C TRP A 196 -14.84 5.30 -14.77
N CYS A 197 -14.42 5.88 -15.89
CA CYS A 197 -14.92 7.14 -16.42
C CYS A 197 -15.42 6.95 -17.86
N GLY A 198 -16.74 6.93 -18.06
CA GLY A 198 -17.33 6.67 -19.38
C GLY A 198 -16.98 5.26 -19.88
N ASP A 199 -16.30 5.16 -21.03
CA ASP A 199 -15.81 3.88 -21.59
C ASP A 199 -14.35 3.58 -21.23
N ASP A 200 -13.70 4.46 -20.45
CA ASP A 200 -12.29 4.39 -20.09
C ASP A 200 -12.07 3.98 -18.63
N PHE A 201 -10.91 3.36 -18.39
CA PHE A 201 -10.43 2.95 -17.07
C PHE A 201 -9.05 3.56 -16.85
N MET A 202 -9.01 4.66 -16.09
CA MET A 202 -7.79 5.45 -15.91
C MET A 202 -7.11 5.05 -14.60
N PRO A 203 -5.78 4.76 -14.59
CA PRO A 203 -5.09 4.44 -13.36
C PRO A 203 -5.11 5.65 -12.42
N VAL A 204 -5.48 5.41 -11.16
CA VAL A 204 -5.43 6.42 -10.10
C VAL A 204 -3.96 6.71 -9.80
N ALA A 205 -3.51 7.92 -10.09
CA ALA A 205 -2.09 8.27 -10.11
C ALA A 205 -1.55 8.72 -8.74
N ASP A 206 -2.41 9.22 -7.85
CA ASP A 206 -2.02 9.75 -6.55
C ASP A 206 -2.17 8.72 -5.42
N SER A 207 -1.18 8.70 -4.51
CA SER A 207 -1.16 7.75 -3.38
C SER A 207 -2.31 7.93 -2.41
N ILE A 208 -2.81 9.16 -2.26
CA ILE A 208 -3.82 9.54 -1.27
C ILE A 208 -5.14 8.87 -1.61
N THR A 209 -5.64 9.06 -2.83
CA THR A 209 -6.90 8.48 -3.29
C THR A 209 -6.86 6.95 -3.24
N ILE A 210 -5.71 6.35 -3.59
CA ILE A 210 -5.53 4.89 -3.45
C ILE A 210 -5.67 4.46 -1.98
N ALA A 211 -4.97 5.14 -1.06
CA ALA A 211 -5.07 4.81 0.36
C ALA A 211 -6.49 5.03 0.90
N GLU A 212 -7.16 6.13 0.51
CA GLU A 212 -8.55 6.39 0.88
C GLU A 212 -9.47 5.23 0.49
N ILE A 213 -9.40 4.77 -0.75
CA ILE A 213 -10.29 3.71 -1.25
C ILE A 213 -9.94 2.35 -0.62
N LEU A 214 -8.65 1.99 -0.56
CA LEU A 214 -8.21 0.70 -0.02
C LEU A 214 -8.33 0.59 1.51
N THR A 215 -8.64 1.68 2.22
CA THR A 215 -8.92 1.66 3.66
C THR A 215 -10.41 1.60 3.99
N LEU A 216 -11.31 1.78 2.99
CA LEU A 216 -12.76 1.69 3.21
C LEU A 216 -13.19 0.29 3.67
N THR A 217 -12.54 -0.74 3.14
CA THR A 217 -12.86 -2.12 3.50
C THR A 217 -11.74 -2.69 4.38
N PRO A 218 -12.06 -3.32 5.52
CA PRO A 218 -11.06 -3.94 6.38
C PRO A 218 -10.23 -4.95 5.59
N TRP A 219 -8.91 -4.76 5.60
CA TRP A 219 -8.02 -5.69 4.93
C TRP A 219 -8.02 -7.04 5.67
N SER A 220 -8.37 -8.10 4.95
CA SER A 220 -8.54 -9.46 5.50
C SER A 220 -7.38 -10.40 5.16
N GLY A 221 -6.26 -9.88 4.63
CA GLY A 221 -5.19 -10.70 4.04
C GLY A 221 -4.40 -11.57 5.02
N LEU A 222 -4.35 -11.25 6.32
CA LEU A 222 -3.58 -12.00 7.32
C LEU A 222 -4.35 -13.16 7.99
N LYS A 223 -5.36 -13.74 7.32
CA LYS A 223 -6.12 -14.89 7.86
C LYS A 223 -5.32 -16.21 7.89
N THR A 224 -4.00 -16.15 8.09
CA THR A 224 -3.08 -17.29 7.94
C THR A 224 -2.80 -18.09 9.22
N ASN A 225 -3.50 -17.87 10.34
CA ASN A 225 -3.36 -18.72 11.54
C ASN A 225 -4.72 -19.16 12.10
N ASP A 226 -4.82 -20.43 12.52
CA ASP A 226 -5.96 -20.94 13.30
C ASP A 226 -6.07 -20.10 14.59
N PRO A 227 -7.18 -19.36 14.80
CA PRO A 227 -7.36 -18.45 15.93
C PRO A 227 -7.25 -19.10 17.32
N ARG A 228 -7.23 -20.45 17.40
CA ARG A 228 -7.48 -21.18 18.64
C ARG A 228 -6.24 -21.47 19.51
N LEU A 229 -5.01 -21.20 19.06
CA LEU A 229 -3.82 -21.82 19.68
C LEU A 229 -2.79 -20.90 20.38
N ASP A 230 -2.77 -19.58 20.16
CA ASP A 230 -1.82 -18.69 20.85
C ASP A 230 -2.47 -17.56 21.67
N ILE A 231 -1.75 -17.08 22.69
CA ILE A 231 -2.21 -16.03 23.62
C ILE A 231 -2.47 -14.72 22.87
N TRP A 232 -1.69 -14.46 21.81
CA TRP A 232 -1.79 -13.25 21.01
C TRP A 232 -3.15 -13.15 20.31
N ASN A 233 -3.53 -14.16 19.53
CA ASN A 233 -4.79 -14.15 18.78
C ASN A 233 -6.00 -14.18 19.71
N ARG A 234 -5.95 -14.95 20.81
CA ARG A 234 -7.03 -14.96 21.81
C ARG A 234 -7.33 -13.58 22.39
N THR A 235 -6.28 -12.84 22.73
CA THR A 235 -6.44 -11.46 23.25
C THR A 235 -7.13 -10.55 22.23
N PHE A 236 -6.76 -10.66 20.94
CA PHE A 236 -7.36 -9.83 19.91
C PHE A 236 -8.78 -10.26 19.50
N LEU A 237 -9.13 -11.54 19.66
CA LEU A 237 -10.51 -11.99 19.56
C LEU A 237 -11.36 -11.38 20.68
N GLU A 238 -10.86 -11.37 21.92
CA GLU A 238 -11.53 -10.72 23.05
C GLU A 238 -11.71 -9.20 22.83
N VAL A 239 -10.73 -8.54 22.20
CA VAL A 239 -10.87 -7.13 21.78
C VAL A 239 -11.98 -6.96 20.74
N GLU A 240 -12.07 -7.84 19.74
CA GLU A 240 -13.14 -7.82 18.73
C GLU A 240 -14.51 -8.00 19.39
N GLU A 241 -14.67 -8.99 20.27
CA GLU A 241 -15.90 -9.24 21.04
C GLU A 241 -16.31 -8.04 21.91
N VAL A 242 -15.35 -7.41 22.60
CA VAL A 242 -15.64 -6.22 23.43
C VAL A 242 -16.04 -5.03 22.58
N LEU A 243 -15.41 -4.82 21.41
CA LEU A 243 -15.79 -3.75 20.49
C LEU A 243 -17.18 -3.97 19.90
N GLU A 244 -17.57 -5.21 19.61
CA GLU A 244 -18.94 -5.56 19.20
C GLU A 244 -19.93 -5.29 20.33
N ALA A 245 -19.65 -5.75 21.55
CA ALA A 245 -20.48 -5.48 22.72
C ALA A 245 -20.65 -3.97 23.01
N GLN A 246 -19.61 -3.15 22.77
CA GLN A 246 -19.70 -1.68 22.87
C GLN A 246 -20.64 -1.08 21.84
N ARG A 247 -20.64 -1.60 20.60
CA ARG A 247 -21.58 -1.16 19.55
C ARG A 247 -23.02 -1.50 19.91
N ASP A 248 -23.22 -2.65 20.54
CA ASP A 248 -24.51 -3.11 21.06
C ASP A 248 -24.90 -2.45 22.41
N GLN A 249 -24.16 -1.41 22.83
CA GLN A 249 -24.40 -0.62 24.05
C GLN A 249 -24.37 -1.45 25.35
N MET A 250 -23.64 -2.57 25.37
CA MET A 250 -23.43 -3.38 26.57
C MET A 250 -22.38 -2.74 27.50
N HIS A 251 -22.51 -2.94 28.82
CA HIS A 251 -21.60 -2.36 29.80
C HIS A 251 -20.33 -3.20 29.95
N CYS A 252 -19.24 -2.79 29.28
CA CYS A 252 -17.94 -3.46 29.29
C CYS A 252 -16.75 -2.50 29.48
N ALA A 253 -16.96 -1.35 30.12
CA ALA A 253 -15.97 -0.27 30.20
C ALA A 253 -14.66 -0.64 30.93
N ASP A 254 -14.76 -1.37 32.05
CA ASP A 254 -13.59 -1.78 32.83
C ASP A 254 -12.75 -2.81 32.06
N LEU A 255 -13.42 -3.82 31.48
CA LEU A 255 -12.78 -4.82 30.61
C LEU A 255 -12.10 -4.17 29.40
N ALA A 256 -12.76 -3.21 28.76
CA ALA A 256 -12.19 -2.48 27.63
C ALA A 256 -10.93 -1.70 28.02
N ARG A 257 -10.89 -1.12 29.23
CA ARG A 257 -9.70 -0.42 29.74
C ARG A 257 -8.56 -1.41 29.98
N ASP A 258 -8.83 -2.52 30.66
CA ASP A 258 -7.82 -3.53 30.97
C ASP A 258 -7.22 -4.14 29.68
N LEU A 259 -8.07 -4.45 28.71
CA LEU A 259 -7.64 -4.91 27.38
C LEU A 259 -6.81 -3.86 26.64
N LEU A 260 -7.18 -2.57 26.73
CA LEU A 260 -6.38 -1.51 26.12
C LEU A 260 -4.98 -1.47 26.72
N GLN A 261 -4.85 -1.49 28.06
CA GLN A 261 -3.54 -1.50 28.71
C GLN A 261 -2.72 -2.73 28.32
N HIS A 262 -3.36 -3.90 28.30
CA HIS A 262 -2.70 -5.15 27.96
C HIS A 262 -2.20 -5.15 26.51
N THR A 263 -3.05 -4.77 25.57
CA THR A 263 -2.73 -4.75 24.13
C THR A 263 -1.74 -3.64 23.76
N LEU A 264 -1.74 -2.50 24.45
CA LEU A 264 -0.70 -1.48 24.32
C LEU A 264 0.69 -2.03 24.70
N ARG A 265 0.78 -2.86 25.75
CA ARG A 265 2.04 -3.52 26.15
C ARG A 265 2.49 -4.60 25.18
N MET A 266 1.54 -5.20 24.46
CA MET A 266 1.81 -6.19 23.43
C MET A 266 2.30 -5.57 22.12
N THR A 267 1.72 -4.44 21.71
CA THR A 267 1.90 -3.88 20.36
C THR A 267 2.65 -2.54 20.30
N VAL A 268 2.48 -1.66 21.27
CA VAL A 268 2.97 -0.27 21.21
C VAL A 268 4.30 -0.14 21.94
N SER A 269 4.32 -0.30 23.26
CA SER A 269 5.53 -0.09 24.06
C SER A 269 5.47 -0.78 25.40
N ARG A 270 6.63 -0.94 26.05
CA ARG A 270 6.72 -1.35 27.46
C ARG A 270 7.22 -0.21 28.36
N ASP A 271 7.50 0.97 27.82
CA ASP A 271 7.84 2.17 28.61
C ASP A 271 6.55 2.81 29.14
N GLU A 272 6.46 2.93 30.47
CA GLU A 272 5.29 3.46 31.17
C GLU A 272 4.91 4.89 30.75
N ARG A 273 5.88 5.73 30.32
CA ARG A 273 5.58 7.09 29.85
C ARG A 273 4.88 7.05 28.49
N VAL A 274 5.32 6.15 27.61
CA VAL A 274 4.70 5.94 26.30
C VAL A 274 3.32 5.31 26.46
N ILE A 275 3.16 4.33 27.35
CA ILE A 275 1.86 3.73 27.67
C ILE A 275 0.86 4.78 28.15
N ARG A 276 1.22 5.60 29.15
CA ARG A 276 0.32 6.67 29.65
C ARG A 276 -0.06 7.67 28.56
N LEU A 277 0.86 7.97 27.64
CA LEU A 277 0.56 8.84 26.51
C LEU A 277 -0.41 8.14 25.53
N ALA A 278 -0.15 6.89 25.21
CA ALA A 278 -0.98 6.10 24.31
C ALA A 278 -2.39 5.88 24.84
N GLU A 279 -2.56 5.55 26.12
CA GLU A 279 -3.87 5.41 26.77
C GLU A 279 -4.74 6.67 26.67
N ARG A 280 -4.12 7.85 26.58
CA ARG A 280 -4.83 9.13 26.48
C ARG A 280 -5.39 9.37 25.08
N TYR A 281 -4.73 8.87 24.04
CA TYR A 281 -5.00 9.26 22.65
C TYR A 281 -5.43 8.10 21.75
N LEU A 282 -5.12 6.85 22.10
CA LEU A 282 -5.47 5.65 21.34
C LEU A 282 -6.63 4.91 21.99
N THR A 283 -7.45 4.28 21.14
CA THR A 283 -8.59 3.45 21.51
C THR A 283 -8.32 1.98 21.21
N LEU A 284 -9.16 1.06 21.71
CA LEU A 284 -9.10 -0.35 21.33
C LEU A 284 -9.24 -0.57 19.82
N GLY A 285 -10.07 0.24 19.16
CA GLY A 285 -10.23 0.21 17.70
C GLY A 285 -8.91 0.51 16.97
N ASP A 286 -8.17 1.52 17.44
CA ASP A 286 -6.86 1.86 16.87
C ASP A 286 -5.86 0.70 17.04
N ILE A 287 -5.86 0.03 18.19
CA ILE A 287 -4.97 -1.12 18.45
C ILE A 287 -5.35 -2.33 17.60
N LEU A 288 -6.64 -2.56 17.40
CA LEU A 288 -7.13 -3.60 16.50
C LEU A 288 -6.71 -3.32 15.04
N ASP A 289 -6.78 -2.07 14.60
CA ASP A 289 -6.35 -1.67 13.25
C ASP A 289 -4.82 -1.82 13.06
N ILE A 290 -4.02 -1.58 14.11
CA ILE A 290 -2.59 -1.92 14.11
C ILE A 290 -2.41 -3.43 13.92
N LYS A 291 -3.11 -4.27 14.69
CA LYS A 291 -3.02 -5.73 14.58
C LYS A 291 -3.43 -6.23 13.20
N ARG A 292 -4.48 -5.67 12.59
CA ARG A 292 -4.93 -6.04 11.25
C ARG A 292 -3.89 -5.81 10.16
N ARG A 293 -2.91 -4.94 10.39
CA ARG A 293 -1.79 -4.67 9.48
C ARG A 293 -0.43 -5.10 10.05
N MET A 294 -0.43 -5.98 11.05
CA MET A 294 0.78 -6.50 11.68
C MET A 294 1.22 -7.83 11.06
N ILE A 295 2.47 -7.90 10.61
CA ILE A 295 3.12 -9.14 10.17
C ILE A 295 3.87 -9.73 11.36
N GLY A 296 3.59 -10.99 11.68
CA GLY A 296 4.05 -11.66 12.89
C GLY A 296 3.48 -11.03 14.17
N THR A 297 4.29 -11.00 15.23
CA THR A 297 3.90 -10.52 16.57
C THR A 297 4.95 -9.59 17.17
N GLY A 298 4.60 -8.96 18.29
CA GLY A 298 5.49 -8.12 19.08
C GLY A 298 5.23 -6.63 18.87
N LEU A 299 6.21 -5.82 19.26
CA LEU A 299 6.06 -4.36 19.27
C LEU A 299 6.34 -3.77 17.88
N ILE A 300 5.59 -2.73 17.50
CA ILE A 300 5.73 -2.06 16.18
C ILE A 300 6.93 -1.11 16.08
N GLY A 301 7.57 -0.81 17.21
CA GLY A 301 8.75 0.05 17.25
C GLY A 301 8.45 1.54 17.41
N GLY A 302 9.46 2.31 17.83
CA GLY A 302 9.29 3.70 18.25
C GLY A 302 8.87 4.66 17.14
N LYS A 303 9.38 4.49 15.91
CA LYS A 303 9.01 5.34 14.76
C LYS A 303 7.53 5.17 14.40
N ALA A 304 7.07 3.92 14.33
CA ALA A 304 5.66 3.62 14.07
C ALA A 304 4.77 4.18 15.18
N VAL A 305 5.11 3.95 16.45
CA VAL A 305 4.39 4.52 17.60
C VAL A 305 4.34 6.04 17.55
N GLY A 306 5.47 6.70 17.27
CA GLY A 306 5.57 8.15 17.19
C GLY A 306 4.64 8.73 16.13
N VAL A 307 4.61 8.14 14.92
CA VAL A 307 3.71 8.58 13.84
C VAL A 307 2.24 8.38 14.22
N LEU A 308 1.87 7.22 14.78
CA LEU A 308 0.49 6.93 15.16
C LEU A 308 0.00 7.85 16.29
N LEU A 309 0.82 8.04 17.33
CA LEU A 309 0.48 8.92 18.44
C LEU A 309 0.40 10.39 18.00
N ALA A 310 1.34 10.87 17.19
CA ALA A 310 1.28 12.24 16.67
C ALA A 310 -0.02 12.50 15.91
N ARG A 311 -0.43 11.56 15.06
CA ARG A 311 -1.70 11.65 14.31
C ARG A 311 -2.92 11.64 15.24
N ALA A 312 -2.93 10.76 16.25
CA ALA A 312 -4.01 10.68 17.22
C ALA A 312 -4.15 11.99 18.04
N ILE A 313 -3.02 12.53 18.50
CA ILE A 313 -2.95 13.81 19.21
C ILE A 313 -3.52 14.93 18.35
N LEU A 314 -3.08 15.05 17.09
CA LEU A 314 -3.56 16.08 16.17
C LEU A 314 -5.08 15.98 15.95
N LYS A 315 -5.58 14.78 15.62
CA LYS A 315 -7.02 14.53 15.38
C LYS A 315 -7.91 14.82 16.60
N GLN A 316 -7.38 14.67 17.81
CA GLN A 316 -8.11 14.97 19.05
C GLN A 316 -7.99 16.45 19.46
N THR A 317 -6.89 17.11 19.09
CA THR A 317 -6.65 18.53 19.41
C THR A 317 -7.51 19.46 18.56
N ASP A 318 -7.65 19.16 17.27
CA ASP A 318 -8.43 19.98 16.32
C ASP A 318 -8.99 19.11 15.21
N SER A 319 -10.29 19.25 14.93
CA SER A 319 -10.99 18.45 13.92
C SER A 319 -10.48 18.68 12.51
N ARG A 320 -9.88 19.84 12.19
CA ARG A 320 -9.33 20.13 10.86
C ARG A 320 -8.30 19.10 10.40
N TRP A 321 -7.58 18.48 11.34
CA TRP A 321 -6.59 17.47 11.03
C TRP A 321 -7.19 16.17 10.48
N ARG A 322 -8.50 15.95 10.65
CA ARG A 322 -9.18 14.80 10.02
C ARG A 322 -9.27 14.96 8.50
N GLU A 323 -9.31 16.20 8.02
CA GLU A 323 -9.37 16.54 6.59
C GLU A 323 -7.97 16.75 6.00
N LEU A 324 -7.04 17.33 6.78
CA LEU A 324 -5.70 17.65 6.30
C LEU A 324 -4.70 16.48 6.34
N LEU A 325 -4.86 15.51 7.25
CA LEU A 325 -3.93 14.39 7.36
C LEU A 325 -4.24 13.32 6.31
N GLU A 326 -3.31 13.07 5.39
CA GLU A 326 -3.35 11.92 4.48
C GLU A 326 -3.63 10.63 5.26
N ILE A 327 -4.54 9.80 4.75
CA ILE A 327 -4.85 8.48 5.32
C ILE A 327 -3.60 7.61 5.23
N HIS A 328 -3.28 6.88 6.30
CA HIS A 328 -2.18 5.92 6.27
C HIS A 328 -2.69 4.50 6.16
N ASP A 329 -2.07 3.75 5.26
CA ASP A 329 -2.30 2.33 5.05
C ASP A 329 -1.08 1.48 5.44
N SER A 330 -0.34 1.96 6.44
CA SER A 330 0.94 1.40 6.84
C SER A 330 0.82 0.02 7.48
N PHE A 331 1.83 -0.80 7.21
CA PHE A 331 2.01 -2.13 7.77
C PHE A 331 3.18 -2.16 8.75
N PHE A 332 3.10 -3.08 9.71
CA PHE A 332 4.07 -3.18 10.80
C PHE A 332 4.60 -4.61 10.88
N ILE A 333 5.90 -4.79 10.67
CA ILE A 333 6.56 -6.07 10.95
C ILE A 333 6.95 -6.05 12.43
N GLY A 334 6.31 -6.91 13.21
CA GLY A 334 6.47 -6.96 14.65
C GLY A 334 7.89 -7.34 15.08
N SER A 335 8.32 -6.83 16.22
CA SER A 335 9.68 -7.00 16.71
C SER A 335 10.07 -8.46 17.03
N ASP A 336 9.11 -9.36 17.24
CA ASP A 336 9.41 -10.78 17.46
C ASP A 336 9.89 -11.46 16.18
N VAL A 337 9.42 -11.01 15.00
CA VAL A 337 9.88 -11.51 13.69
C VAL A 337 11.39 -11.33 13.54
N PHE A 338 11.92 -10.19 14.00
CA PHE A 338 13.36 -9.93 14.02
C PHE A 338 14.11 -10.93 14.91
N TYR A 339 13.59 -11.25 16.09
CA TYR A 339 14.22 -12.23 16.96
C TYR A 339 14.19 -13.64 16.39
N THR A 340 13.03 -14.09 15.92
CA THR A 340 12.89 -15.39 15.24
C THR A 340 13.88 -15.48 14.08
N TYR A 341 14.03 -14.40 13.31
CA TYR A 341 14.98 -14.32 12.21
C TYR A 341 16.43 -14.47 12.68
N LEU A 342 16.86 -13.74 13.72
CA LEU A 342 18.23 -13.85 14.25
C LEU A 342 18.54 -15.24 14.82
N VAL A 343 17.59 -15.86 15.51
CA VAL A 343 17.76 -17.20 16.10
C VAL A 343 17.88 -18.24 14.98
N ARG A 344 16.94 -18.26 14.04
CA ARG A 344 16.90 -19.21 12.92
C ARG A 344 18.16 -19.12 12.04
N ASN A 345 18.70 -17.93 11.86
CA ASN A 345 19.88 -17.67 11.02
C ASN A 345 21.21 -17.67 11.80
N GLY A 346 21.23 -18.21 13.03
CA GLY A 346 22.46 -18.42 13.80
C GLY A 346 23.21 -17.13 14.16
N CYS A 347 22.49 -16.02 14.34
CA CYS A 347 23.04 -14.71 14.66
C CYS A 347 22.91 -14.36 16.16
N TRP A 348 22.13 -15.12 16.93
CA TRP A 348 21.86 -14.86 18.34
C TRP A 348 23.12 -14.74 19.19
N TRP A 349 24.05 -15.69 19.08
CA TRP A 349 25.27 -15.72 19.90
C TRP A 349 26.22 -14.55 19.61
N VAL A 350 26.20 -14.02 18.38
CA VAL A 350 26.95 -12.80 18.06
C VAL A 350 26.29 -11.60 18.74
N ARG A 351 24.97 -11.50 18.67
CA ARG A 351 24.20 -10.45 19.35
C ARG A 351 24.40 -10.47 20.88
N GLU A 352 24.51 -11.64 21.49
CA GLU A 352 24.77 -11.73 22.93
C GLU A 352 26.15 -11.16 23.30
N LYS A 353 27.19 -11.47 22.51
CA LYS A 353 28.53 -10.88 22.68
C LYS A 353 28.54 -9.36 22.51
N GLN A 354 27.59 -8.80 21.75
CA GLN A 354 27.48 -7.35 21.56
C GLN A 354 27.09 -6.58 22.81
N LYS A 355 26.54 -7.24 23.83
CA LYS A 355 26.21 -6.61 25.12
C LYS A 355 27.46 -6.25 25.93
N ASN A 356 28.60 -6.88 25.65
CA ASN A 356 29.85 -6.62 26.36
C ASN A 356 30.68 -5.53 25.64
N PRO A 357 30.98 -4.38 26.30
CA PRO A 357 31.78 -3.31 25.73
C PRO A 357 33.18 -3.71 25.23
N ALA A 358 33.75 -4.82 25.70
CA ALA A 358 35.05 -5.30 25.25
C ALA A 358 34.99 -6.07 23.93
N THR A 359 33.85 -6.68 23.59
CA THR A 359 33.69 -7.60 22.45
C THR A 359 32.59 -7.18 21.49
N PHE A 360 32.11 -5.93 21.60
CA PHE A 360 30.86 -5.54 20.94
C PHE A 360 30.92 -5.46 19.41
N LEU A 361 32.11 -5.45 18.82
CA LEU A 361 32.32 -5.50 17.37
C LEU A 361 32.64 -6.93 16.89
N ASP A 362 32.92 -7.86 17.80
CA ASP A 362 33.42 -9.18 17.46
C ASP A 362 32.36 -9.99 16.70
N GLY A 363 32.70 -10.39 15.47
CA GLY A 363 31.81 -11.17 14.61
C GLY A 363 30.63 -10.39 14.01
N ALA A 364 30.54 -9.07 14.23
CA ALA A 364 29.45 -8.24 13.72
C ALA A 364 29.30 -8.32 12.19
N GLU A 365 30.40 -8.22 11.43
CA GLU A 365 30.38 -8.36 9.96
C GLU A 365 29.97 -9.76 9.49
N THR A 366 30.29 -10.79 10.26
CA THR A 366 29.86 -12.17 9.96
C THR A 366 28.36 -12.32 10.20
N ALA A 367 27.83 -11.79 11.31
CA ALA A 367 26.39 -11.76 11.57
C ALA A 367 25.65 -10.93 10.52
N ARG A 368 26.18 -9.77 10.14
CA ARG A 368 25.62 -8.92 9.07
C ARG A 368 25.47 -9.69 7.76
N ARG A 369 26.52 -10.40 7.32
CA ARG A 369 26.47 -11.25 6.11
C ARG A 369 25.46 -12.40 6.23
N ARG A 370 25.33 -13.02 7.41
CA ARG A 370 24.32 -14.06 7.67
C ARG A 370 22.91 -13.48 7.58
N ILE A 371 22.67 -12.30 8.16
CA ILE A 371 21.37 -11.62 8.10
C ILE A 371 21.01 -11.30 6.65
N LEU A 372 21.93 -10.82 5.83
CA LEU A 372 21.67 -10.51 4.42
C LEU A 372 21.33 -11.74 3.56
N ARG A 373 21.65 -12.96 4.00
CA ARG A 373 21.40 -14.22 3.28
C ARG A 373 20.43 -15.16 4.00
N GLY A 374 19.91 -14.74 5.16
CA GLY A 374 19.08 -15.58 6.00
C GLY A 374 17.65 -15.69 5.48
N ASP A 375 16.91 -16.67 5.96
CA ASP A 375 15.55 -16.95 5.49
C ASP A 375 14.50 -16.67 6.57
N PHE A 376 13.33 -16.24 6.10
CA PHE A 376 12.14 -16.08 6.93
C PHE A 376 11.35 -17.40 6.98
N PRO A 377 10.57 -17.64 8.04
CA PRO A 377 9.58 -18.71 8.05
C PRO A 377 8.52 -18.53 6.94
N ASP A 378 8.01 -19.64 6.39
CA ASP A 378 7.05 -19.63 5.27
C ASP A 378 5.78 -18.83 5.57
N TYR A 379 5.27 -18.89 6.80
CA TYR A 379 4.11 -18.10 7.20
C TYR A 379 4.37 -16.58 7.15
N ILE A 380 5.59 -16.13 7.46
CA ILE A 380 5.97 -14.70 7.32
C ILE A 380 6.11 -14.33 5.85
N LEU A 381 6.66 -15.23 5.02
CA LEU A 381 6.77 -15.01 3.58
C LEU A 381 5.38 -14.87 2.94
N GLN A 382 4.41 -15.68 3.36
CA GLN A 382 3.02 -15.54 2.91
C GLN A 382 2.44 -14.19 3.32
N GLN A 383 2.62 -13.77 4.58
CA GLN A 383 2.15 -12.45 5.05
C GLN A 383 2.81 -11.28 4.31
N PHE A 384 4.10 -11.37 3.96
CA PHE A 384 4.75 -10.39 3.07
C PHE A 384 4.12 -10.36 1.69
N SER A 385 3.80 -11.54 1.16
CA SER A 385 3.12 -11.69 -0.12
C SER A 385 1.73 -11.04 -0.11
N ASP A 386 0.93 -11.29 0.93
CA ASP A 386 -0.41 -10.73 1.08
C ASP A 386 -0.38 -9.20 1.22
N MET A 387 0.59 -8.67 1.99
CA MET A 387 0.83 -7.23 2.10
C MET A 387 1.25 -6.63 0.75
N LEU A 388 2.10 -7.31 -0.01
CA LEU A 388 2.54 -6.84 -1.32
C LEU A 388 1.38 -6.80 -2.32
N ASP A 389 0.49 -7.78 -2.26
CA ASP A 389 -0.75 -7.79 -3.03
C ASP A 389 -1.67 -6.63 -2.59
N TYR A 390 -1.72 -6.27 -1.30
CA TYR A 390 -2.42 -5.06 -0.85
C TYR A 390 -1.87 -3.77 -1.48
N PHE A 391 -0.55 -3.60 -1.55
CA PHE A 391 0.06 -2.42 -2.16
C PHE A 391 0.02 -2.41 -3.69
N GLY A 392 -0.13 -3.57 -4.34
CA GLY A 392 -0.18 -3.70 -5.80
C GLY A 392 1.14 -3.24 -6.41
N GLN A 393 1.07 -2.37 -7.44
CA GLN A 393 2.23 -1.74 -8.08
C GLN A 393 2.56 -0.35 -7.52
N SER A 394 2.01 0.05 -6.38
CA SER A 394 2.39 1.33 -5.79
C SER A 394 3.75 1.26 -5.12
N PRO A 395 4.60 2.30 -5.25
CA PRO A 395 5.85 2.35 -4.53
C PRO A 395 5.66 2.31 -3.01
N ILE A 396 6.51 1.55 -2.34
CA ILE A 396 6.53 1.42 -0.88
C ILE A 396 7.91 1.80 -0.32
N ILE A 397 7.95 2.21 0.93
CA ILE A 397 9.17 2.44 1.69
C ILE A 397 9.17 1.57 2.94
N VAL A 398 10.26 0.85 3.11
CA VAL A 398 10.52 -0.02 4.26
C VAL A 398 11.43 0.75 5.21
N ARG A 399 10.96 1.05 6.42
CA ARG A 399 11.63 1.89 7.41
C ARG A 399 11.91 1.10 8.67
N SER A 400 13.14 1.22 9.17
CA SER A 400 13.49 0.80 10.52
C SER A 400 12.57 1.46 11.56
N SER A 401 12.15 0.70 12.57
CA SER A 401 11.35 1.18 13.70
C SER A 401 11.88 0.49 14.96
N SER A 402 13.05 0.93 15.44
CA SER A 402 13.67 0.32 16.64
C SER A 402 12.88 0.71 17.89
N LEU A 403 12.83 -0.16 18.91
CA LEU A 403 12.26 0.21 20.21
C LEU A 403 13.05 1.29 20.96
N LEU A 404 14.31 1.48 20.58
CA LEU A 404 15.15 2.52 21.13
C LEU A 404 14.96 3.86 20.41
N GLU A 405 14.36 3.84 19.22
CA GLU A 405 14.02 5.02 18.44
C GLU A 405 12.84 5.75 19.08
N ASP A 406 12.86 7.08 19.04
CA ASP A 406 11.83 7.97 19.60
C ASP A 406 11.43 7.69 21.06
N ASN A 407 12.29 6.99 21.81
CA ASN A 407 12.14 6.82 23.24
C ASN A 407 12.64 8.07 23.97
N PHE A 408 11.95 8.51 25.02
CA PHE A 408 12.28 9.71 25.77
C PHE A 408 13.76 9.72 26.19
N GLY A 409 14.52 10.71 25.68
CA GLY A 409 15.95 10.91 25.96
C GLY A 409 16.91 10.35 24.90
N ASN A 410 16.42 9.60 23.89
CA ASN A 410 17.26 9.03 22.83
C ASN A 410 16.72 9.37 21.43
N ALA A 411 17.36 10.33 20.76
CA ALA A 411 17.14 10.53 19.33
C ALA A 411 18.03 9.55 18.53
N PHE A 412 17.43 8.50 17.97
CA PHE A 412 18.06 7.64 16.95
C PHE A 412 17.80 8.13 15.52
N ALA A 413 17.15 9.28 15.36
CA ALA A 413 16.83 9.89 14.08
C ALA A 413 18.02 9.85 13.10
N GLY A 414 17.78 9.29 11.91
CA GLY A 414 18.72 9.25 10.79
C GLY A 414 19.85 8.21 10.89
N LYS A 415 19.81 7.26 11.84
CA LYS A 415 20.91 6.29 12.02
C LYS A 415 20.68 4.92 11.40
N TYR A 416 19.43 4.57 11.14
CA TYR A 416 19.05 3.30 10.54
C TYR A 416 18.50 3.51 9.13
N ASP A 417 18.64 2.48 8.31
CA ASP A 417 18.33 2.55 6.90
C ASP A 417 16.80 2.64 6.67
N SER A 418 16.43 3.33 5.60
CA SER A 418 15.11 3.26 4.97
C SER A 418 15.33 2.91 3.51
N VAL A 419 14.59 1.93 3.01
CA VAL A 419 14.78 1.39 1.67
C VAL A 419 13.50 1.60 0.87
N PHE A 420 13.61 2.30 -0.25
CA PHE A 420 12.51 2.42 -1.21
C PHE A 420 12.43 1.15 -2.05
N CYS A 421 11.23 0.61 -2.20
CA CYS A 421 10.89 -0.40 -3.19
C CYS A 421 9.92 0.25 -4.18
N VAL A 422 10.38 0.54 -5.40
CA VAL A 422 9.53 1.15 -6.44
C VAL A 422 8.40 0.22 -6.88
N ASN A 423 8.57 -1.08 -6.60
CA ASN A 423 7.53 -2.09 -6.62
C ASN A 423 6.93 -2.32 -8.02
N GLN A 424 7.78 -2.34 -9.04
CA GLN A 424 7.45 -2.66 -10.42
C GLN A 424 7.96 -4.05 -10.83
N GLY A 425 7.42 -4.59 -11.92
CA GLY A 425 7.80 -5.90 -12.45
C GLY A 425 6.97 -7.07 -11.92
N PRO A 426 7.40 -8.32 -12.22
CA PRO A 426 6.73 -9.54 -11.80
C PRO A 426 6.59 -9.64 -10.28
N ARG A 427 5.51 -10.29 -9.82
CA ARG A 427 5.17 -10.41 -8.40
C ARG A 427 6.30 -11.04 -7.58
N GLU A 428 6.93 -12.07 -8.09
CA GLU A 428 8.03 -12.79 -7.44
C GLU A 428 9.21 -11.86 -7.21
N LYS A 429 9.57 -11.06 -8.23
CA LYS A 429 10.67 -10.09 -8.13
C LYS A 429 10.38 -9.00 -7.11
N ARG A 430 9.15 -8.48 -7.11
CA ARG A 430 8.69 -7.48 -6.13
C ARG A 430 8.76 -8.03 -4.69
N LEU A 431 8.41 -9.30 -4.48
CA LEU A 431 8.53 -9.97 -3.19
C LEU A 431 9.99 -10.15 -2.76
N GLU A 432 10.87 -10.58 -3.67
CA GLU A 432 12.30 -10.68 -3.42
C GLU A 432 12.92 -9.34 -3.00
N ASP A 433 12.56 -8.26 -3.69
CA ASP A 433 13.05 -6.90 -3.42
C ASP A 433 12.57 -6.41 -2.03
N LEU A 434 11.32 -6.69 -1.66
CA LEU A 434 10.79 -6.42 -0.32
C LEU A 434 11.56 -7.20 0.76
N ILE A 435 11.77 -8.52 0.56
CA ILE A 435 12.52 -9.35 1.50
C ILE A 435 13.95 -8.81 1.65
N SER A 436 14.59 -8.42 0.55
CA SER A 436 15.92 -7.81 0.55
C SER A 436 15.97 -6.49 1.32
N ALA A 437 14.94 -5.64 1.19
CA ALA A 437 14.81 -4.40 1.94
C ALA A 437 14.72 -4.67 3.46
N VAL A 438 13.90 -5.63 3.90
CA VAL A 438 13.78 -6.02 5.31
C VAL A 438 15.11 -6.61 5.83
N ARG A 439 15.76 -7.47 5.05
CA ARG A 439 17.10 -8.02 5.38
C ARG A 439 18.14 -6.91 5.56
N THR A 440 18.11 -5.88 4.70
CA THR A 440 19.01 -4.72 4.79
C THR A 440 18.79 -3.95 6.08
N ILE A 441 17.54 -3.69 6.46
CA ILE A 441 17.19 -3.03 7.72
C ILE A 441 17.67 -3.85 8.92
N TYR A 442 17.42 -5.16 8.94
CA TYR A 442 17.91 -6.02 10.02
C TYR A 442 19.44 -6.05 10.07
N ALA A 443 20.11 -6.07 8.92
CA ALA A 443 21.57 -6.05 8.83
C ALA A 443 22.16 -4.73 9.34
N SER A 444 21.43 -3.61 9.21
CA SER A 444 21.87 -2.29 9.70
C SER A 444 22.10 -2.27 11.23
N THR A 445 21.41 -3.13 11.99
CA THR A 445 21.60 -3.29 13.44
C THR A 445 22.99 -3.81 13.81
N MET A 446 23.65 -4.51 12.88
CA MET A 446 25.00 -5.04 13.05
C MET A 446 26.07 -4.11 12.49
N SER A 447 25.69 -2.91 11.99
CA SER A 447 26.66 -1.96 11.46
C SER A 447 27.54 -1.39 12.57
N GLU A 448 28.82 -1.16 12.25
CA GLU A 448 29.75 -0.55 13.19
C GLU A 448 29.23 0.80 13.71
N ARG A 449 28.63 1.62 12.84
CA ARG A 449 28.03 2.91 13.21
C ARG A 449 26.94 2.76 14.29
N ALA A 450 26.03 1.80 14.12
CA ALA A 450 24.95 1.54 15.08
C ALA A 450 25.51 1.03 16.42
N LEU A 451 26.43 0.06 16.37
CA LEU A 451 27.04 -0.55 17.55
C LEU A 451 27.88 0.47 18.34
N GLN A 452 28.72 1.27 17.67
CA GLN A 452 29.48 2.35 18.32
C GLN A 452 28.57 3.44 18.92
N TYR A 453 27.43 3.73 18.29
CA TYR A 453 26.47 4.67 18.86
C TYR A 453 25.89 4.14 20.17
N ARG A 454 25.51 2.86 20.21
CA ARG A 454 25.00 2.20 21.41
C ARG A 454 26.05 2.14 22.51
N ALA A 455 27.31 1.87 22.16
CA ALA A 455 28.44 1.92 23.09
C ALA A 455 28.61 3.32 23.71
N ARG A 456 28.64 4.37 22.89
CA ARG A 456 28.78 5.77 23.34
C ARG A 456 27.62 6.24 24.23
N ARG A 457 26.42 5.69 24.03
CA ARG A 457 25.23 5.99 24.84
C ARG A 457 25.08 5.10 26.07
N GLY A 458 25.93 4.09 26.25
CA GLY A 458 25.82 3.14 27.38
C GLY A 458 24.56 2.29 27.32
N ILE A 459 24.14 1.86 26.12
CA ILE A 459 22.91 1.10 25.87
C ILE A 459 23.15 -0.20 25.08
N LEU A 460 24.34 -0.78 25.23
CA LEU A 460 24.71 -2.07 24.60
C LEU A 460 23.95 -3.25 25.21
N ASP A 461 23.67 -3.19 26.50
CA ASP A 461 22.97 -4.21 27.28
C ASP A 461 21.45 -4.18 27.05
N ARG A 462 20.90 -3.02 26.66
CA ARG A 462 19.48 -2.85 26.32
C ARG A 462 19.08 -3.69 25.11
N ASP A 463 17.87 -4.24 25.16
CA ASP A 463 17.32 -5.03 24.07
C ASP A 463 16.90 -4.13 22.89
N GLU A 464 17.74 -4.11 21.85
CA GLU A 464 17.44 -3.44 20.59
C GLU A 464 16.58 -4.35 19.71
N GLN A 465 15.27 -4.38 19.94
CA GLN A 465 14.36 -5.06 19.03
C GLN A 465 14.03 -4.14 17.86
N MET A 466 14.09 -4.68 16.65
CA MET A 466 13.83 -3.94 15.42
C MET A 466 12.43 -4.31 14.90
N GLY A 467 11.47 -3.42 15.12
CA GLY A 467 10.25 -3.41 14.31
C GLY A 467 10.56 -2.80 12.94
N VAL A 468 9.67 -3.02 11.97
CA VAL A 468 9.79 -2.42 10.64
C VAL A 468 8.46 -1.81 10.24
N LEU A 469 8.49 -0.57 9.79
CA LEU A 469 7.34 0.17 9.30
C LEU A 469 7.38 0.17 7.76
N VAL A 470 6.35 -0.40 7.12
CA VAL A 470 6.19 -0.42 5.67
C VAL A 470 5.07 0.55 5.31
N GLN A 471 5.34 1.50 4.43
CA GLN A 471 4.36 2.53 4.05
C GLN A 471 4.30 2.69 2.54
N ARG A 472 3.13 3.03 2.02
CA ARG A 472 3.01 3.60 0.68
C ARG A 472 3.81 4.90 0.63
N VAL A 473 4.54 5.11 -0.45
CA VAL A 473 5.26 6.38 -0.67
C VAL A 473 4.23 7.44 -1.07
N SER A 474 4.18 8.56 -0.35
CA SER A 474 3.35 9.69 -0.74
C SER A 474 3.87 10.30 -2.04
N GLY A 475 3.02 10.42 -3.05
CA GLY A 475 3.40 10.98 -4.34
C GLY A 475 2.36 10.78 -5.43
N VAL A 476 2.68 11.31 -6.61
CA VAL A 476 1.85 11.21 -7.81
C VAL A 476 2.70 10.63 -8.94
N ARG A 477 2.10 9.76 -9.75
CA ARG A 477 2.70 9.28 -10.99
C ARG A 477 2.63 10.35 -12.09
N GLN A 478 3.79 10.74 -12.62
CA GLN A 478 3.95 11.65 -13.74
C GLN A 478 4.76 10.94 -14.84
N GLY A 479 4.06 10.32 -15.79
CA GLY A 479 4.68 9.43 -16.79
C GLY A 479 5.35 8.21 -16.16
N ASN A 480 6.68 8.13 -16.28
CA ASN A 480 7.52 7.08 -15.69
C ASN A 480 8.14 7.49 -14.34
N LEU A 481 7.87 8.70 -13.84
CA LEU A 481 8.38 9.18 -12.57
C LEU A 481 7.28 9.15 -11.50
N PHE A 482 7.66 8.85 -10.26
CA PHE A 482 6.77 8.94 -9.11
C PHE A 482 7.44 9.74 -7.99
N TYR A 483 6.79 10.83 -7.58
CA TYR A 483 7.29 11.72 -6.54
C TYR A 483 6.18 12.65 -6.02
N PRO A 484 6.28 13.18 -4.80
CA PRO A 484 5.38 14.24 -4.33
C PRO A 484 5.82 15.59 -4.92
N HIS A 485 4.86 16.45 -5.24
CA HIS A 485 5.16 17.80 -5.75
C HIS A 485 6.05 18.60 -4.79
N MET A 486 5.93 18.36 -3.48
CA MET A 486 6.76 18.94 -2.45
C MET A 486 6.89 17.98 -1.26
N ALA A 487 8.04 18.00 -0.62
CA ALA A 487 8.28 17.38 0.67
C ALA A 487 9.08 18.33 1.57
N GLY A 488 9.13 18.03 2.86
CA GLY A 488 9.90 18.84 3.79
C GLY A 488 10.07 18.27 5.17
N VAL A 489 10.87 18.96 5.98
CA VAL A 489 11.11 18.67 7.39
C VAL A 489 10.83 19.93 8.20
N GLY A 490 9.91 19.84 9.15
CA GLY A 490 9.64 20.88 10.14
C GLY A 490 10.41 20.65 11.44
N LEU A 491 10.95 21.72 12.01
CA LEU A 491 11.53 21.73 13.35
C LEU A 491 10.79 22.75 14.21
N SER A 492 10.41 22.36 15.41
CA SER A 492 9.77 23.25 16.40
C SER A 492 10.73 24.29 16.99
N PHE A 493 11.99 24.29 16.57
CA PHE A 493 13.00 25.28 16.93
C PHE A 493 13.87 25.57 15.71
N ASN A 494 14.15 26.83 15.44
CA ASN A 494 14.98 27.26 14.33
C ASN A 494 16.43 27.54 14.79
N PRO A 495 17.40 26.66 14.51
CA PRO A 495 18.81 26.91 14.78
C PRO A 495 19.48 27.92 13.84
N TYR A 496 18.80 28.38 12.78
CA TYR A 496 19.35 29.29 11.77
C TYR A 496 18.71 30.67 11.88
N VAL A 497 19.44 31.61 12.50
CA VAL A 497 19.00 32.99 12.70
C VAL A 497 19.91 33.91 11.89
N TRP A 498 19.49 34.23 10.67
CA TRP A 498 20.25 35.12 9.77
C TRP A 498 19.75 36.57 9.77
N SER A 499 18.75 36.87 10.61
CA SER A 499 18.12 38.19 10.74
C SER A 499 17.58 38.34 12.15
N GLU A 500 17.64 39.55 12.72
CA GLU A 500 17.12 39.84 14.07
C GLU A 500 15.59 39.68 14.20
N GLN A 501 14.89 39.70 13.07
CA GLN A 501 13.43 39.50 13.00
C GLN A 501 13.01 38.02 13.07
N ILE A 502 13.97 37.09 13.03
CA ILE A 502 13.70 35.67 13.12
C ILE A 502 13.64 35.26 14.59
N ASP A 503 12.49 34.79 15.04
CA ASP A 503 12.31 34.18 16.35
C ASP A 503 12.66 32.68 16.27
N PRO A 504 13.73 32.22 16.95
CA PRO A 504 14.10 30.82 16.98
C PRO A 504 13.00 29.89 17.53
N ALA A 505 12.19 30.39 18.47
CA ALA A 505 11.20 29.59 19.19
C ALA A 505 9.97 29.23 18.33
N MET A 506 9.75 29.96 17.24
CA MET A 506 8.64 29.69 16.30
C MET A 506 8.93 28.53 15.35
N GLY A 507 10.19 28.10 15.23
CA GLY A 507 10.58 26.98 14.40
C GLY A 507 10.87 27.32 12.94
N MET A 508 11.17 26.27 12.17
CA MET A 508 11.53 26.37 10.74
C MET A 508 11.04 25.17 9.95
N VAL A 509 10.94 25.33 8.64
CA VAL A 509 10.68 24.25 7.69
C VAL A 509 11.75 24.24 6.62
N ARG A 510 12.21 23.06 6.23
CA ARG A 510 13.03 22.86 5.02
C ARG A 510 12.15 22.25 3.95
N LEU A 511 12.03 22.91 2.80
CA LEU A 511 11.22 22.48 1.66
C LEU A 511 12.10 22.04 0.49
N VAL A 512 11.63 21.00 -0.17
CA VAL A 512 12.20 20.46 -1.42
C VAL A 512 11.08 20.05 -2.36
N MET A 513 11.34 20.06 -3.66
CA MET A 513 10.52 19.36 -4.65
C MET A 513 11.03 17.92 -4.77
N GLY A 514 10.11 16.98 -4.97
CA GLY A 514 10.41 15.55 -5.01
C GLY A 514 10.41 14.90 -3.62
N LEU A 515 11.03 13.72 -3.52
CA LEU A 515 11.09 12.96 -2.27
C LEU A 515 11.81 13.75 -1.16
N GLY A 516 11.35 13.57 0.08
CA GLY A 516 11.88 14.30 1.25
C GLY A 516 13.29 13.89 1.70
N THR A 517 13.96 12.99 0.99
CA THR A 517 15.32 12.52 1.28
C THR A 517 16.29 13.67 1.41
N ARG A 518 16.25 14.65 0.48
CA ARG A 518 17.12 15.84 0.51
C ARG A 518 16.78 16.84 1.62
N ALA A 519 15.54 16.84 2.13
CA ALA A 519 15.18 17.68 3.27
C ALA A 519 15.71 17.10 4.59
N VAL A 520 15.76 15.77 4.70
CA VAL A 520 16.28 15.03 5.86
C VAL A 520 17.81 15.00 5.85
N ASP A 521 18.39 14.49 4.77
CA ASP A 521 19.84 14.34 4.62
C ASP A 521 20.44 15.64 4.11
N ARG A 522 21.45 16.14 4.83
CA ARG A 522 22.30 17.23 4.33
C ARG A 522 23.27 16.63 3.31
N SER A 523 22.79 16.47 2.08
CA SER A 523 23.69 16.26 0.94
C SER A 523 24.33 17.61 0.61
N ASP A 524 25.66 17.68 0.68
CA ASP A 524 26.42 18.90 0.35
C ASP A 524 26.43 19.19 -1.18
N ASP A 525 25.64 18.45 -1.96
CA ASP A 525 25.62 18.52 -3.43
C ASP A 525 24.46 19.32 -4.02
N ASP A 526 23.54 19.84 -3.20
CA ASP A 526 22.44 20.72 -3.62
C ASP A 526 21.85 21.57 -2.47
N TYR A 527 20.95 22.50 -2.79
CA TYR A 527 20.32 23.40 -1.83
C TYR A 527 18.87 23.03 -1.51
N THR A 528 18.43 23.41 -0.30
CA THR A 528 17.03 23.25 0.17
C THR A 528 16.46 24.60 0.58
N ARG A 529 15.17 24.87 0.32
CA ARG A 529 14.55 26.12 0.75
C ARG A 529 14.29 26.09 2.25
N VAL A 530 15.05 26.87 3.02
CA VAL A 530 14.84 27.05 4.46
C VAL A 530 13.86 28.19 4.71
N VAL A 531 12.77 27.91 5.41
CA VAL A 531 11.69 28.85 5.74
C VAL A 531 11.64 29.01 7.25
N SER A 532 11.81 30.23 7.76
CA SER A 532 11.56 30.54 9.16
C SER A 532 10.07 30.74 9.38
N LEU A 533 9.47 30.10 10.38
CA LEU A 533 8.02 30.23 10.62
C LEU A 533 7.62 31.59 11.22
N SER A 534 8.57 32.34 11.79
CA SER A 534 8.33 33.71 12.26
C SER A 534 8.34 34.76 11.15
N ASP A 535 9.05 34.49 10.05
CA ASP A 535 9.09 35.35 8.86
C ASP A 535 9.32 34.48 7.60
N PRO A 536 8.26 33.84 7.06
CA PRO A 536 8.37 32.84 6.00
C PRO A 536 8.91 33.37 4.67
N GLU A 537 8.71 34.67 4.43
CA GLU A 537 9.14 35.31 3.18
C GLU A 537 10.62 35.67 3.19
N ARG A 538 11.22 35.81 4.37
CA ARG A 538 12.62 36.20 4.49
C ARG A 538 13.55 35.15 3.92
N ARG A 539 14.53 35.62 3.17
CA ARG A 539 15.58 34.83 2.51
C ARG A 539 16.96 35.25 3.03
N PRO A 540 17.91 34.32 3.15
CA PRO A 540 19.33 34.67 3.32
C PRO A 540 19.91 35.38 2.10
N GLU A 541 19.40 35.06 0.90
CA GLU A 541 19.85 35.60 -0.38
C GLU A 541 19.41 37.06 -0.57
N SER A 542 20.31 37.91 -1.11
CA SER A 542 20.09 39.35 -1.24
C SER A 542 19.55 39.80 -2.60
N ASN A 543 19.69 38.98 -3.66
CA ASN A 543 19.21 39.28 -5.01
C ASN A 543 18.79 38.01 -5.77
N PHE A 544 18.10 38.14 -6.92
CA PHE A 544 17.57 36.99 -7.65
C PHE A 544 18.66 36.09 -8.27
N ASP A 545 19.80 36.65 -8.68
CA ASP A 545 20.96 35.87 -9.12
C ASP A 545 21.44 34.89 -8.03
N SER A 546 21.53 35.36 -6.78
CA SER A 546 21.88 34.53 -5.63
C SER A 546 20.78 33.52 -5.32
N VAL A 547 19.49 33.89 -5.42
CA VAL A 547 18.37 32.94 -5.29
C VAL A 547 18.50 31.81 -6.30
N ARG A 548 18.80 32.10 -7.56
CA ARG A 548 19.02 31.08 -8.59
C ARG A 548 20.25 30.21 -8.33
N GLN A 549 21.33 30.81 -7.85
CA GLN A 549 22.55 30.07 -7.53
C GLN A 549 22.30 29.04 -6.41
N TYR A 550 21.55 29.44 -5.39
CA TYR A 550 21.26 28.71 -4.15
C TYR A 550 19.87 28.04 -4.13
N ALA A 551 19.21 27.91 -5.29
CA ALA A 551 17.99 27.13 -5.44
C ALA A 551 18.29 25.64 -5.65
N GLN A 552 17.35 24.80 -5.25
CA GLN A 552 17.38 23.35 -5.52
C GLN A 552 17.42 23.12 -7.04
N LYS A 553 18.34 22.25 -7.48
CA LYS A 553 18.48 21.87 -8.90
C LYS A 553 18.25 20.40 -9.14
N ARG A 554 18.39 19.57 -8.11
CA ARG A 554 18.34 18.11 -8.16
C ARG A 554 17.12 17.61 -7.40
N ILE A 555 16.34 16.76 -8.05
CA ILE A 555 15.09 16.23 -7.54
C ILE A 555 15.26 14.72 -7.36
N ASP A 556 15.03 14.24 -6.15
CA ASP A 556 14.97 12.80 -5.89
C ASP A 556 13.59 12.29 -6.25
N VAL A 557 13.53 11.30 -7.13
CA VAL A 557 12.31 10.72 -7.69
C VAL A 557 12.44 9.20 -7.77
N LEU A 558 11.31 8.49 -7.77
CA LEU A 558 11.30 7.07 -8.08
C LEU A 558 11.09 6.90 -9.58
N ASP A 559 12.02 6.22 -10.23
CA ASP A 559 11.91 5.84 -11.63
C ASP A 559 11.16 4.51 -11.72
N LEU A 560 9.95 4.54 -12.29
CA LEU A 560 9.09 3.35 -12.43
C LEU A 560 9.57 2.41 -13.54
N GLU A 561 10.36 2.89 -14.49
CA GLU A 561 10.88 2.08 -15.59
C GLU A 561 12.12 1.31 -15.14
N ASP A 562 13.08 2.03 -14.53
CA ASP A 562 14.31 1.44 -13.99
C ASP A 562 14.12 0.80 -12.60
N ASN A 563 12.92 0.95 -12.01
CA ASN A 563 12.53 0.41 -10.70
C ASN A 563 13.49 0.81 -9.56
N GLN A 564 13.95 2.06 -9.56
CA GLN A 564 14.95 2.55 -8.60
C GLN A 564 14.72 4.01 -8.15
N LEU A 565 15.24 4.35 -6.98
CA LEU A 565 15.41 5.75 -6.56
C LEU A 565 16.51 6.38 -7.40
N THR A 566 16.22 7.53 -8.02
CA THR A 566 17.20 8.28 -8.81
C THR A 566 17.12 9.78 -8.52
N THR A 567 18.15 10.51 -8.93
CA THR A 567 18.21 11.96 -8.83
C THR A 567 18.28 12.54 -10.24
N ARG A 568 17.31 13.39 -10.61
CA ARG A 568 17.25 14.06 -11.92
C ARG A 568 17.35 15.57 -11.79
N GLN A 569 17.69 16.27 -12.87
CA GLN A 569 17.69 17.73 -12.88
C GLN A 569 16.25 18.27 -12.88
N PHE A 570 16.01 19.39 -12.21
CA PHE A 570 14.68 20.02 -12.12
C PHE A 570 14.07 20.24 -13.51
N SER A 571 14.84 20.76 -14.48
CA SER A 571 14.38 20.96 -15.86
C SER A 571 13.93 19.67 -16.55
N GLU A 572 14.59 18.55 -16.28
CA GLU A 572 14.22 17.25 -16.84
C GLU A 572 12.92 16.74 -16.23
N VAL A 573 12.77 16.84 -14.91
CA VAL A 573 11.55 16.41 -14.21
C VAL A 573 10.33 17.18 -14.70
N VAL A 574 10.46 18.50 -14.85
CA VAL A 574 9.37 19.36 -15.36
C VAL A 574 8.98 18.99 -16.79
N ARG A 575 9.95 18.70 -17.67
CA ARG A 575 9.67 18.26 -19.05
C ARG A 575 8.89 16.93 -19.11
N HIS A 576 9.05 16.05 -18.11
CA HIS A 576 8.31 14.79 -18.01
C HIS A 576 6.98 14.92 -17.25
N SER A 577 6.68 16.09 -16.68
CA SER A 577 5.55 16.31 -15.78
C SER A 577 4.74 17.55 -16.21
N PRO A 578 4.02 17.49 -17.35
CA PRO A 578 3.35 18.66 -17.92
C PRO A 578 2.20 19.20 -17.04
N GLU A 579 1.62 18.36 -16.19
CA GLU A 579 0.52 18.73 -15.29
C GLU A 579 1.00 19.29 -13.94
N LEU A 580 2.31 19.42 -13.74
CA LEU A 580 2.87 19.94 -12.51
C LEU A 580 2.45 21.41 -12.30
N PRO A 581 1.91 21.80 -11.13
CA PRO A 581 1.55 23.18 -10.83
C PRO A 581 2.79 24.04 -10.55
N LEU A 582 3.59 24.30 -11.59
CA LEU A 582 4.89 24.97 -11.51
C LEU A 582 4.83 26.31 -10.79
N ALA A 583 3.78 27.11 -11.03
CA ALA A 583 3.61 28.42 -10.41
C ALA A 583 3.53 28.37 -8.88
N LEU A 584 3.13 27.24 -8.28
CA LEU A 584 3.15 27.07 -6.82
C LEU A 584 4.57 26.81 -6.29
N LEU A 585 5.41 26.15 -7.09
CA LEU A 585 6.72 25.62 -6.67
C LEU A 585 7.89 26.51 -7.08
N ALA A 586 7.76 27.22 -8.20
CA ALA A 586 8.85 27.93 -8.87
C ALA A 586 8.44 29.33 -9.33
N THR A 587 9.43 30.23 -9.40
CA THR A 587 9.31 31.58 -9.99
C THR A 587 10.06 31.62 -11.31
N VAL A 588 9.61 32.43 -12.26
CA VAL A 588 10.29 32.68 -13.54
C VAL A 588 11.44 33.67 -13.32
N ASP A 589 12.60 33.38 -13.91
CA ASP A 589 13.76 34.28 -14.02
C ASP A 589 13.59 35.17 -15.27
N ASP A 590 12.96 36.34 -15.08
CA ASP A 590 12.69 37.30 -16.16
C ASP A 590 13.98 37.80 -16.84
N GLU A 591 15.07 37.96 -16.09
CA GLU A 591 16.36 38.39 -16.64
C GLU A 591 16.97 37.31 -17.54
N LEU A 592 16.91 36.05 -17.14
CA LEU A 592 17.35 34.94 -17.99
C LEU A 592 16.52 34.84 -19.26
N GLU A 593 15.20 35.03 -19.16
CA GLU A 593 14.32 35.00 -20.32
C GLU A 593 14.63 36.15 -21.29
N GLN A 594 14.85 37.36 -20.77
CA GLN A 594 15.21 38.52 -21.57
C GLN A 594 16.56 38.33 -22.26
N ARG A 595 17.59 37.89 -21.53
CA ARG A 595 18.93 37.60 -22.09
C ARG A 595 18.89 36.50 -23.15
N ALA A 596 18.05 35.49 -22.96
CA ALA A 596 17.86 34.42 -23.92
C ALA A 596 17.22 34.92 -25.23
N ARG A 597 16.19 35.76 -25.12
CA ARG A 597 15.54 36.42 -26.27
C ARG A 597 16.52 37.31 -27.03
N GLU A 598 17.31 38.13 -26.32
CA GLU A 598 18.32 39.02 -26.91
C GLU A 598 19.45 38.26 -27.63
N ARG A 599 19.82 37.07 -27.14
CA ARG A 599 20.88 36.23 -27.72
C ARG A 599 20.38 35.21 -28.74
N GLY A 600 19.08 35.19 -29.04
CA GLY A 600 18.47 34.21 -29.95
C GLY A 600 18.60 32.75 -29.47
N MET A 601 18.78 32.54 -28.16
CA MET A 601 18.91 31.21 -27.59
C MET A 601 17.55 30.50 -27.64
N LYS A 602 17.54 29.30 -28.22
CA LYS A 602 16.37 28.41 -28.21
C LYS A 602 16.48 27.46 -27.02
N ASP A 603 15.34 27.08 -26.46
CA ASP A 603 15.22 26.03 -25.43
C ASP A 603 15.77 26.39 -24.03
N VAL A 604 15.54 27.64 -23.60
CA VAL A 604 15.88 28.11 -22.24
C VAL A 604 14.82 27.69 -21.24
N PHE A 605 15.26 27.20 -20.08
CA PHE A 605 14.40 26.83 -18.96
C PHE A 605 14.46 27.94 -17.89
N PRO A 606 13.46 28.84 -17.81
CA PRO A 606 13.55 30.03 -16.96
C PRO A 606 13.04 29.81 -15.53
N TRP A 607 12.65 28.59 -15.16
CA TRP A 607 12.07 28.34 -13.85
C TRP A 607 13.13 28.08 -12.78
N VAL A 608 12.94 28.70 -11.62
CA VAL A 608 13.78 28.53 -10.43
C VAL A 608 12.90 28.09 -9.27
N LEU A 609 13.25 27.02 -8.57
CA LEU A 609 12.50 26.54 -7.40
C LEU A 609 12.62 27.52 -6.23
N THR A 610 11.50 28.14 -5.86
CA THR A 610 11.44 29.21 -4.85
C THR A 610 10.35 28.99 -3.80
N PHE A 611 9.28 28.26 -4.12
CA PHE A 611 8.06 28.10 -3.33
C PHE A 611 7.37 29.42 -2.95
N GLU A 612 7.62 30.50 -3.71
CA GLU A 612 7.21 31.84 -3.31
C GLU A 612 5.68 32.01 -3.27
N TYR A 613 4.98 31.59 -4.33
CA TYR A 613 3.52 31.65 -4.36
C TYR A 613 2.90 30.71 -3.34
N LEU A 614 3.49 29.55 -3.08
CA LEU A 614 3.02 28.66 -2.02
C LEU A 614 3.04 29.38 -0.65
N LEU A 615 4.15 30.05 -0.31
CA LEU A 615 4.32 30.72 0.98
C LEU A 615 3.47 31.99 1.11
N ARG A 616 3.27 32.75 0.02
CA ARG A 616 2.58 34.06 0.02
C ARG A 616 1.10 33.99 -0.38
N GLY A 617 0.79 33.12 -1.33
CA GLY A 617 -0.49 33.06 -2.03
C GLY A 617 -1.42 31.94 -1.56
N THR A 618 -1.04 31.18 -0.54
CA THR A 618 -1.85 30.07 0.01
C THR A 618 -1.83 30.08 1.54
N SER A 619 -2.70 29.30 2.17
CA SER A 619 -2.76 29.13 3.63
C SER A 619 -1.73 28.12 4.17
N PHE A 620 -0.59 27.93 3.49
CA PHE A 620 0.38 26.89 3.83
C PHE A 620 1.17 27.19 5.10
N VAL A 621 1.54 28.45 5.33
CA VAL A 621 2.31 28.92 6.51
C VAL A 621 1.48 29.85 7.37
#